data_AF-A0A087UXN2-F1
#
_entry.id   AF-A0A087UXN2-F1
#
_cell.length_a   1.000
_cell.length_b   1.000
_cell.length_c   1.000
_cell.angle_alpha   90.00
_cell.angle_beta   90.00
_cell.angle_gamma   90.00
#
_symmetry.space_group_name_H-M   'P 1'
#
loop_
_entity.id
_entity.type
_entity.pdbx_description
1 polymer ?
#
loop_
_entity_poly.entity_id
_entity_poly.type
_entity_poly.pdbx_seq_one_letter_code
_entity_poly.pdbx_strand_id
1 'polypeptide(L)'
;MARCDVMAAMFRGDFRESSAKVVHFPGVTKCCFQQLLVYLYTDEIDDSVNPSNCLELLELANRLCLPRLVGLVEAQVIRELVKLSNAGVDATEHALRLLEPCQ
;
A
#
# COMPACT_ATOMS: atom_id res chain seq x y z
N MET A 1 20.12 -6.55 0.05
CA MET A 1 19.02 -7.22 0.76
C MET A 1 17.74 -6.91 0.00
N ALA A 2 16.87 -7.89 -0.24
CA ALA A 2 15.61 -7.62 -0.95
C ALA A 2 14.66 -6.84 -0.03
N ARG A 3 13.87 -5.91 -0.58
CA ARG A 3 12.93 -5.08 0.21
C ARG A 3 11.56 -5.71 0.44
N CYS A 4 11.29 -6.84 -0.20
CA CYS A 4 10.09 -7.63 -0.03
C CYS A 4 10.49 -9.09 0.00
N ASP A 5 10.44 -9.70 1.18
CA ASP A 5 10.83 -11.10 1.36
C ASP A 5 9.85 -12.05 0.66
N VAL A 6 8.56 -11.69 0.59
CA VAL A 6 7.55 -12.46 -0.14
C VAL A 6 7.91 -12.54 -1.63
N MET A 7 8.21 -11.40 -2.27
CA MET A 7 8.63 -11.41 -3.68
C MET A 7 9.99 -12.08 -3.86
N ALA A 8 10.92 -11.91 -2.92
CA ALA A 8 12.21 -12.61 -2.96
C ALA A 8 12.04 -14.13 -2.91
N ALA A 9 11.08 -14.63 -2.12
CA ALA A 9 10.73 -16.04 -2.06
C ALA A 9 10.04 -16.51 -3.36
N MET A 10 9.15 -15.72 -3.95
CA MET A 10 8.49 -16.06 -5.23
C MET A 10 9.50 -16.30 -6.36
N PHE A 11 10.58 -15.52 -6.40
CA PHE A 11 11.61 -15.63 -7.45
C PHE A 11 12.70 -16.66 -7.12
N ARG A 12 12.56 -17.43 -6.05
CA ARG A 12 13.56 -18.43 -5.61
C ARG A 12 12.93 -19.82 -5.50
N GLY A 13 13.77 -20.85 -5.56
CA GLY A 13 13.36 -22.24 -5.32
C GLY A 13 12.40 -22.81 -6.37
N ASP A 14 11.61 -23.79 -5.96
CA ASP A 14 10.73 -24.60 -6.82
C ASP A 14 9.36 -23.95 -7.09
N PHE A 15 9.19 -22.66 -6.77
CA PHE A 15 7.95 -21.94 -7.09
C PHE A 15 7.82 -21.75 -8.60
N ARG A 16 6.58 -21.83 -9.12
CA ARG A 16 6.32 -21.66 -10.57
C ARG A 16 6.78 -20.30 -11.06
N GLU A 17 6.70 -19.31 -10.19
CA GLU A 17 7.07 -17.92 -10.40
C GLU A 17 8.58 -17.72 -10.59
N SER A 18 9.43 -18.65 -10.14
CA SER A 18 10.88 -18.54 -10.28
C SER A 18 11.35 -18.70 -11.74
N SER A 19 10.58 -19.44 -12.55
CA SER A 19 10.83 -19.64 -13.99
C SER A 19 9.88 -18.82 -14.88
N ALA A 20 8.92 -18.12 -14.29
CA ALA A 20 7.91 -17.36 -15.02
C ALA A 20 8.47 -16.00 -15.46
N LYS A 21 8.23 -15.62 -16.73
CA LYS A 21 8.54 -14.27 -17.23
C LYS A 21 7.56 -13.20 -16.73
N VAL A 22 6.36 -13.63 -16.32
CA VAL A 22 5.26 -12.76 -15.89
C VAL A 22 4.66 -13.33 -14.62
N VAL A 23 4.51 -12.47 -13.61
CA VAL A 23 3.82 -12.78 -12.36
C VAL A 23 2.54 -11.95 -12.31
N HIS A 24 1.40 -12.60 -12.10
CA HIS A 24 0.11 -11.94 -12.03
C HIS A 24 -0.19 -11.46 -10.61
N PHE A 25 -0.67 -10.23 -10.49
CA PHE A 25 -1.16 -9.64 -9.24
C PHE A 25 -2.68 -9.42 -9.35
N PRO A 26 -3.49 -10.48 -9.14
CA PRO A 26 -4.94 -10.33 -9.19
C PRO A 26 -5.42 -9.39 -8.09
N GLY A 27 -6.45 -8.60 -8.41
CA GLY A 27 -7.05 -7.62 -7.51
C GLY A 27 -6.22 -6.34 -7.31
N VAL A 28 -5.06 -6.21 -7.93
CA VAL A 28 -4.20 -5.03 -7.78
C VAL A 28 -4.36 -4.11 -8.98
N THR A 29 -4.77 -2.86 -8.73
CA THR A 29 -4.84 -1.83 -9.76
C THR A 29 -3.45 -1.42 -10.21
N LYS A 30 -3.32 -0.93 -11.45
CA LYS A 30 -2.03 -0.43 -11.98
C LYS A 30 -1.46 0.67 -11.08
N CYS A 31 -2.31 1.57 -10.60
CA CYS A 31 -1.91 2.68 -9.74
C CYS A 31 -1.36 2.18 -8.40
N CYS A 32 -2.06 1.26 -7.73
CA CYS A 32 -1.60 0.64 -6.49
C CYS A 32 -0.25 -0.08 -6.68
N PHE A 33 -0.09 -0.81 -7.78
CA PHE A 33 1.19 -1.47 -8.07
C PHE A 33 2.33 -0.48 -8.34
N GLN A 34 2.06 0.65 -9.00
CA GLN A 34 3.05 1.70 -9.18
C GLN A 34 3.50 2.30 -7.85
N GLN A 35 2.58 2.56 -6.92
CA GLN A 35 2.91 3.05 -5.59
C GLN A 35 3.78 2.05 -4.80
N LEU A 36 3.47 0.75 -4.89
CA LEU A 36 4.31 -0.30 -4.33
C LEU A 36 5.72 -0.25 -4.93
N LEU A 37 5.86 -0.10 -6.25
CA LEU A 37 7.16 -0.01 -6.90
C LEU A 37 7.94 1.22 -6.41
N VAL A 38 7.31 2.39 -6.28
CA VAL A 38 7.96 3.58 -5.71
C VAL A 38 8.58 3.23 -4.36
N TYR A 39 7.80 2.66 -3.42
CA TYR A 39 8.32 2.22 -2.13
C TYR A 39 9.47 1.22 -2.25
N LEU A 40 9.33 0.18 -3.09
CA LEU A 40 10.37 -0.83 -3.27
C LEU A 40 11.68 -0.24 -3.81
N TYR A 41 11.64 0.85 -4.57
CA TYR A 41 12.82 1.48 -5.18
C TYR A 41 13.34 2.72 -4.45
N THR A 42 12.52 3.44 -3.67
CA THR A 42 12.92 4.68 -2.98
C THR A 42 12.85 4.64 -1.45
N ASP A 43 12.21 3.64 -0.84
CA ASP A 43 11.80 3.61 0.59
C ASP A 43 10.71 4.61 0.98
N GLU A 44 10.19 5.35 0.01
CA GLU A 44 9.24 6.44 0.24
C GLU A 44 7.90 6.09 -0.39
N ILE A 45 6.84 6.72 0.12
CA ILE A 45 5.50 6.62 -0.47
C ILE A 45 5.28 7.78 -1.44
N ASP A 46 4.42 7.57 -2.42
CA ASP A 46 4.02 8.61 -3.36
C ASP A 46 3.05 9.60 -2.69
N ASP A 47 3.23 10.91 -2.91
CA ASP A 47 2.37 11.96 -2.35
C ASP A 47 0.92 11.87 -2.83
N SER A 48 0.65 11.11 -3.90
CA SER A 48 -0.72 10.81 -4.37
C SER A 48 -1.52 9.93 -3.41
N VAL A 49 -0.88 9.30 -2.41
CA VAL A 49 -1.56 8.51 -1.39
C VAL A 49 -2.37 9.42 -0.47
N ASN A 50 -3.67 9.18 -0.42
CA ASN A 50 -4.64 9.94 0.35
C ASN A 50 -5.63 8.99 1.04
N PRO A 51 -6.45 9.48 2.00
CA PRO A 51 -7.41 8.64 2.72
C PRO A 51 -8.38 7.87 1.80
N SER A 52 -8.67 8.38 0.60
CA SER A 52 -9.62 7.75 -0.34
C SER A 52 -9.04 6.59 -1.15
N ASN A 53 -7.71 6.51 -1.31
CA ASN A 53 -7.05 5.47 -2.12
C ASN A 53 -6.07 4.59 -1.34
N CYS A 54 -5.84 4.88 -0.05
CA CYS A 54 -4.85 4.17 0.76
C CYS A 54 -5.20 2.70 1.04
N LEU A 55 -6.49 2.33 1.02
CA LEU A 55 -6.95 0.99 1.38
C LEU A 55 -6.41 -0.10 0.44
N GLU A 56 -6.41 0.13 -0.87
CA GLU A 56 -5.86 -0.83 -1.84
C GLU A 56 -4.36 -1.07 -1.60
N LEU A 57 -3.63 0.00 -1.26
CA LEU A 57 -2.19 -0.08 -0.98
C LEU A 57 -1.91 -0.76 0.36
N LEU A 58 -2.73 -0.52 1.38
CA LEU A 58 -2.65 -1.20 2.68
C LEU A 58 -2.94 -2.70 2.55
N GLU A 59 -3.96 -3.09 1.79
CA GLU A 59 -4.26 -4.50 1.53
C GLU A 59 -3.08 -5.20 0.84
N LEU A 60 -2.51 -4.56 -0.18
CA LEU A 60 -1.35 -5.08 -0.90
C LEU A 60 -0.11 -5.17 -0.01
N ALA A 61 0.15 -4.14 0.81
CA ALA A 61 1.27 -4.11 1.75
C ALA A 61 1.16 -5.24 2.78
N ASN A 62 -0.05 -5.49 3.30
CA ASN A 62 -0.33 -6.60 4.21
C ASN A 62 -0.12 -7.95 3.52
N ARG A 63 -0.62 -8.13 2.29
CA ARG A 63 -0.45 -9.36 1.51
C ARG A 63 1.02 -9.69 1.23
N LEU A 64 1.85 -8.66 1.06
CA LEU A 64 3.29 -8.77 0.83
C LEU A 64 4.13 -8.73 2.12
N CYS A 65 3.49 -8.67 3.29
CA CYS A 65 4.13 -8.58 4.59
C CYS A 65 5.15 -7.43 4.70
N LEU A 66 4.74 -6.21 4.31
CA LEU A 66 5.57 -5.00 4.32
C LEU A 66 5.18 -4.04 5.45
N PRO A 67 5.57 -4.31 6.72
CA PRO A 67 5.13 -3.50 7.88
C PRO A 67 5.61 -2.04 7.82
N ARG A 68 6.76 -1.80 7.20
CA ARG A 68 7.30 -0.45 7.02
C ARG A 68 6.45 0.37 6.05
N LEU A 69 5.97 -0.23 4.96
CA LEU A 69 5.06 0.41 4.01
C LEU A 69 3.73 0.76 4.69
N VAL A 70 3.17 -0.18 5.47
CA VAL A 70 1.94 0.06 6.27
C VAL A 70 2.11 1.29 7.15
N GLY A 71 3.19 1.37 7.93
CA GLY A 71 3.43 2.51 8.82
C GLY A 71 3.62 3.85 8.09
N LEU A 72 4.23 3.85 6.89
CA LEU A 72 4.36 5.06 6.08
C LEU A 72 3.00 5.55 5.57
N VAL A 73 2.17 4.63 5.08
CA VAL A 73 0.83 4.94 4.57
C VAL A 73 -0.06 5.45 5.71
N GLU A 74 -0.07 4.77 6.86
CA GLU A 74 -0.82 5.21 8.05
C GLU A 74 -0.40 6.62 8.48
N ALA A 75 0.91 6.88 8.55
CA ALA A 75 1.42 8.19 8.94
C ALA A 75 0.99 9.30 7.95
N GLN A 76 0.95 9.01 6.64
CA GLN A 76 0.47 9.96 5.63
C GLN A 76 -1.04 10.22 5.76
N VAL A 77 -1.83 9.16 5.90
CA VAL A 77 -3.28 9.28 6.06
C VAL A 77 -3.62 10.08 7.31
N ILE A 78 -2.96 9.81 8.44
CA ILE A 78 -3.13 10.58 9.67
C ILE A 78 -2.75 12.05 9.46
N ARG A 79 -1.63 12.34 8.79
CA ARG A 79 -1.22 13.72 8.48
C ARG A 79 -2.29 14.45 7.67
N GLU A 80 -2.83 13.82 6.63
CA GLU A 80 -3.86 14.42 5.79
C GLU A 80 -5.18 14.64 6.55
N LEU A 81 -5.61 13.67 7.36
CA LEU A 81 -6.81 13.81 8.20
C LEU A 81 -6.66 14.95 9.22
N VAL A 82 -5.50 15.08 9.86
CA VAL A 82 -5.20 16.17 10.79
C VAL A 82 -5.20 17.53 10.06
N LYS A 83 -4.65 17.61 8.85
CA LYS A 83 -4.69 18.84 8.05
C LYS A 83 -6.13 19.24 7.70
N LEU A 84 -6.96 18.29 7.27
CA LEU A 84 -8.37 18.54 6.95
C LEU A 84 -9.15 19.02 8.18
N SER A 85 -8.94 18.37 9.33
CA SER A 85 -9.55 18.77 10.60
C SER A 85 -9.14 20.19 11.01
N ASN A 86 -7.85 20.52 10.88
CA ASN A 86 -7.34 21.87 11.18
C ASN A 86 -7.86 22.94 10.19
N ALA A 87 -8.18 22.56 8.96
CA ALA A 87 -8.81 23.43 7.96
C ALA A 87 -10.33 23.61 8.18
N GLY A 88 -10.91 22.98 9.21
CA GLY A 88 -12.35 23.04 9.50
C GLY A 88 -13.20 22.20 8.54
N VAL A 89 -12.58 21.31 7.77
CA VAL A 89 -13.29 20.37 6.90
C VAL A 89 -13.69 19.14 7.71
N ASP A 90 -14.92 18.67 7.52
CA ASP A 90 -15.40 17.46 8.19
C ASP A 90 -14.65 16.23 7.69
N ALA A 91 -13.77 15.68 8.52
CA ALA A 91 -13.01 14.47 8.24
C ALA A 91 -13.81 13.18 8.53
N THR A 92 -15.02 13.28 9.08
CA THR A 92 -15.83 12.14 9.51
C THR A 92 -16.16 11.21 8.34
N GLU A 93 -16.53 11.76 7.17
CA GLU A 93 -16.82 10.96 5.97
C GLU A 93 -15.60 10.12 5.54
N HIS A 94 -14.41 10.70 5.61
CA HIS A 94 -13.17 10.02 5.23
C HIS A 94 -12.83 8.91 6.23
N ALA A 95 -13.02 9.17 7.53
CA ALA A 95 -12.81 8.17 8.57
C ALA A 95 -13.82 7.01 8.46
N LEU A 96 -15.09 7.28 8.17
CA LEU A 96 -16.10 6.26 7.98
C LEU A 96 -15.74 5.34 6.80
N ARG A 97 -15.33 5.91 5.66
CA ARG A 97 -14.89 5.11 4.49
C ARG A 97 -13.73 4.16 4.78
N LEU A 98 -12.81 4.56 5.66
CA LEU A 98 -11.71 3.69 6.09
C LEU A 98 -12.18 2.51 6.93
N LEU A 99 -13.32 2.65 7.63
CA LEU A 99 -13.88 1.64 8.52
C LEU A 99 -14.90 0.72 7.83
N GLU A 100 -15.54 1.17 6.74
CA GLU A 100 -16.50 0.38 5.95
C GLU A 100 -16.02 -1.04 5.59
N PRO A 101 -14.78 -1.27 5.10
CA PRO A 101 -14.31 -2.62 4.77
C PRO A 101 -14.02 -3.52 5.99
N CYS A 102 -14.06 -2.98 7.21
CA CYS A 102 -13.81 -3.72 8.45
C CYS A 102 -15.10 -4.20 9.15
N GLN A 103 -16.28 -3.85 8.62
CA GLN A 103 -17.59 -4.26 9.14
C GLN A 103 -18.04 -5.61 8.55
#